data_AF-A0A6J1C437-F1
#
_entry.id   AF-A0A6J1C437-F1
#
_cell.length_a   1.000
_cell.length_b   1.000
_cell.length_c   1.000
_cell.angle_alpha   90.00
_cell.angle_beta   90.00
_cell.angle_gamma   90.00
#
_symmetry.space_group_name_H-M   'P 1'
#
loop_
_entity.id
_entity.type
_entity.pdbx_description
1 polymer ?
#
loop_
_entity_poly.entity_id
_entity_poly.type
_entity_poly.pdbx_seq_one_letter_code
_entity_poly.pdbx_strand_id
1 'polypeptide(L)'
;MGFGNVWTTFWVILNQILERVAIFLRRCIFTVISIGSIPNHIAFIMDGNRRYAKKKKLGKGAGHRIGYMALTSMLKYCYELGVSSTDEIVHAVEKSCEEKWDEMSSKSSNAAGCDLGKLLVAENGENLIKSTDVEKNLHTVVTSNPDMLIRTSGEARLSNFLLWQTSSSYLYSPSVLWPEINLWHLLWAILNFQRNHLYLVKKRKQLLFLKED
;
A
#
# COMPACT_ATOMS: atom_id res chain seq x y z
N MET A 1 -19.43 -17.52 45.66
CA MET A 1 -19.50 -16.78 44.38
C MET A 1 -18.74 -15.47 44.57
N GLY A 2 -17.61 -15.24 43.87
CA GLY A 2 -16.88 -13.96 44.00
C GLY A 2 -15.44 -13.91 43.49
N PHE A 3 -14.75 -15.05 43.31
CA PHE A 3 -13.32 -15.05 42.97
C PHE A 3 -13.00 -14.94 41.46
N GLY A 4 -13.97 -15.15 40.57
CA GLY A 4 -13.75 -15.10 39.12
C GLY A 4 -13.59 -13.68 38.53
N ASN A 5 -14.14 -12.66 39.19
CA ASN A 5 -14.18 -11.30 38.64
C ASN A 5 -12.89 -10.50 38.87
N VAL A 6 -12.16 -10.77 39.97
CA VAL A 6 -10.94 -10.02 40.28
C VAL A 6 -9.82 -10.35 39.30
N TRP A 7 -9.66 -11.64 38.96
CA TRP A 7 -8.65 -12.09 38.00
C TRP A 7 -8.94 -11.62 36.58
N THR A 8 -10.21 -11.63 36.15
CA THR A 8 -10.58 -11.12 34.81
C THR A 8 -10.40 -9.61 34.72
N THR A 9 -10.78 -8.85 35.76
CA THR A 9 -10.54 -7.40 35.81
C THR A 9 -9.05 -7.08 35.82
N PHE A 10 -8.24 -7.80 36.60
CA PHE A 10 -6.78 -7.65 36.60
C PHE A 10 -6.18 -7.93 35.21
N TRP A 11 -6.60 -9.01 34.55
CA TRP A 11 -6.13 -9.39 33.22
C TRP A 11 -6.52 -8.36 32.15
N VAL A 12 -7.72 -7.78 32.24
CA VAL A 12 -8.19 -6.69 31.37
C VAL A 12 -7.36 -5.43 31.59
N ILE A 13 -7.14 -5.02 32.84
CA ILE A 13 -6.32 -3.84 33.17
C ILE A 13 -4.88 -4.04 32.67
N LEU A 14 -4.30 -5.22 32.88
CA LEU A 14 -2.95 -5.54 32.41
C LEU A 14 -2.84 -5.41 30.89
N ASN A 15 -3.78 -5.97 30.12
CA ASN A 15 -3.79 -5.81 28.67
C ASN A 15 -3.96 -4.35 28.23
N GLN A 16 -4.82 -3.58 28.90
CA GLN A 16 -4.97 -2.16 28.58
C GLN A 16 -3.67 -1.38 28.83
N ILE A 17 -2.95 -1.69 29.91
CA ILE A 17 -1.64 -1.09 30.20
C ILE A 17 -0.63 -1.50 29.13
N LEU A 18 -0.55 -2.79 28.78
CA LEU A 18 0.36 -3.28 27.75
C LEU A 18 0.09 -2.64 26.38
N GLU A 19 -1.17 -2.51 25.97
CA GLU A 19 -1.57 -1.81 24.75
C GLU A 19 -1.14 -0.34 24.77
N ARG A 20 -1.36 0.37 25.89
CA ARG A 20 -0.92 1.77 26.03
C ARG A 20 0.59 1.91 25.94
N VAL A 21 1.34 1.02 26.59
CA VAL A 21 2.81 0.99 26.53
C VAL A 21 3.26 0.68 25.10
N ALA A 22 2.66 -0.28 24.41
CA ALA A 22 2.99 -0.62 23.03
C ALA A 22 2.72 0.56 22.07
N ILE A 23 1.60 1.27 22.23
CA ILE A 23 1.29 2.48 21.47
C ILE A 23 2.31 3.58 21.77
N PHE A 24 2.68 3.77 23.03
CA PHE A 24 3.70 4.77 23.41
C PHE A 24 5.06 4.46 22.78
N LEU A 25 5.53 3.21 22.89
CA LEU A 25 6.78 2.77 22.26
C LEU A 25 6.74 2.94 20.75
N ARG A 26 5.62 2.58 20.10
CA ARG A 26 5.43 2.79 18.65
C ARG A 26 5.55 4.27 18.28
N ARG A 27 4.93 5.17 19.05
CA ARG A 27 5.03 6.62 18.85
C ARG A 27 6.47 7.11 19.00
N CYS A 28 7.20 6.64 20.01
CA CYS A 28 8.61 7.00 20.19
C CYS A 28 9.45 6.55 18.97
N ILE A 29 9.25 5.33 18.49
CA ILE A 29 9.93 4.81 17.31
C ILE A 29 9.62 5.67 16.08
N PHE A 30 8.35 6.02 15.87
CA PHE A 30 7.95 6.89 14.76
C PHE A 30 8.60 8.26 14.87
N THR A 31 8.60 8.90 16.04
CA THR A 31 9.28 10.18 16.24
C THR A 31 10.77 10.09 15.87
N VAL A 32 11.47 9.04 16.29
CA VAL A 32 12.90 8.87 15.97
C VAL A 32 13.11 8.68 14.47
N ILE A 33 12.30 7.83 13.83
CA ILE A 33 12.41 7.57 12.39
C ILE A 33 12.06 8.80 11.57
N SER A 34 11.11 9.62 12.04
CA SER A 34 10.71 10.86 11.38
C SER A 34 11.75 11.96 11.39
N ILE A 35 12.84 11.81 12.14
CA ILE A 35 14.00 12.73 12.06
C ILE A 35 14.74 12.58 10.72
N GLY A 36 14.70 11.38 10.13
CA GLY A 36 15.30 11.11 8.82
C GLY A 36 14.37 11.44 7.65
N SER A 37 14.86 11.26 6.42
CA SER A 37 14.06 11.48 5.21
C SER A 37 12.97 10.40 5.07
N ILE A 38 11.70 10.78 5.19
CA ILE A 38 10.56 9.88 5.04
C ILE A 38 10.07 9.93 3.59
N PRO A 39 9.68 8.79 2.97
CA PRO A 39 8.99 8.82 1.68
C PRO A 39 7.62 9.49 1.82
N ASN A 40 7.28 10.43 0.94
CA ASN A 40 5.97 11.10 0.98
C ASN A 40 4.86 10.15 0.52
N HIS A 41 5.18 9.27 -0.43
CA HIS A 41 4.24 8.32 -1.03
C HIS A 41 4.85 6.91 -1.10
N ILE A 42 4.16 5.93 -0.51
CA ILE A 42 4.53 4.51 -0.55
C ILE A 42 3.46 3.73 -1.32
N ALA A 43 3.88 2.99 -2.35
CA ALA A 43 3.04 2.06 -3.07
C ALA A 43 3.30 0.61 -2.62
N PHE A 44 2.25 -0.23 -2.60
CA PHE A 44 2.34 -1.62 -2.16
C PHE A 44 1.90 -2.60 -3.27
N ILE A 45 2.73 -3.61 -3.53
CA ILE A 45 2.33 -4.84 -4.25
C ILE A 45 2.08 -5.93 -3.20
N MET A 46 0.79 -6.19 -2.97
CA MET A 46 0.25 -7.08 -1.94
C MET A 46 0.23 -8.56 -2.39
N ASP A 47 1.41 -9.15 -2.57
CA ASP A 47 1.54 -10.52 -3.06
C ASP A 47 1.69 -11.57 -1.94
N GLY A 48 1.28 -12.80 -2.22
CA GLY A 48 1.43 -13.93 -1.29
C GLY A 48 0.14 -14.35 -0.59
N ASN A 49 -1.00 -13.69 -0.83
CA ASN A 49 -2.30 -14.04 -0.23
C ASN A 49 -2.69 -15.52 -0.44
N ARG A 50 -2.58 -16.01 -1.68
CA ARG A 50 -2.91 -17.41 -2.01
C ARG A 50 -1.89 -18.40 -1.41
N ARG A 51 -0.60 -18.04 -1.45
CA ARG A 51 0.48 -18.84 -0.86
C ARG A 51 0.31 -18.98 0.65
N TYR A 52 -0.06 -17.89 1.32
CA TYR A 52 -0.36 -17.87 2.75
C TYR A 52 -1.54 -18.77 3.09
N ALA A 53 -2.66 -18.68 2.35
CA ALA A 53 -3.81 -19.55 2.57
C ALA A 53 -3.44 -21.04 2.46
N LYS A 54 -2.64 -21.41 1.45
CA LYS A 54 -2.13 -22.78 1.29
C LYS A 54 -1.24 -23.20 2.46
N LYS A 55 -0.30 -22.34 2.88
CA LYS A 55 0.63 -22.58 4.01
C LYS A 55 -0.11 -22.80 5.32
N LYS A 56 -1.17 -22.05 5.58
CA LYS A 56 -1.98 -22.12 6.81
C LYS A 56 -3.19 -23.08 6.72
N LYS A 57 -3.33 -23.82 5.61
CA LYS A 57 -4.46 -24.73 5.35
C LYS A 57 -5.83 -24.06 5.51
N LEU A 58 -5.94 -22.80 5.06
CA LEU A 58 -7.15 -22.02 5.19
C LEU A 58 -8.09 -22.23 3.99
N GLY A 59 -9.38 -22.06 4.23
CA GLY A 59 -10.41 -22.11 3.18
C GLY A 59 -10.22 -21.06 2.09
N LYS A 60 -10.89 -21.25 0.95
CA LYS A 60 -10.85 -20.34 -0.20
C LYS A 60 -11.25 -18.92 0.24
N GLY A 61 -10.48 -17.91 -0.17
CA GLY A 61 -10.72 -16.50 0.15
C GLY A 61 -10.19 -16.03 1.51
N ALA A 62 -9.93 -16.93 2.48
CA ALA A 62 -9.46 -16.55 3.81
C ALA A 62 -8.11 -15.80 3.80
N GLY A 63 -7.20 -16.16 2.88
CA GLY A 63 -5.93 -15.44 2.70
C GLY A 63 -6.11 -14.00 2.25
N HIS A 64 -7.11 -13.72 1.39
CA HIS A 64 -7.42 -12.35 0.96
C HIS A 64 -8.03 -11.53 2.10
N ARG A 65 -8.86 -12.15 2.96
CA ARG A 65 -9.42 -11.48 4.14
C ARG A 65 -8.33 -11.06 5.14
N ILE A 66 -7.37 -11.94 5.41
CA ILE A 66 -6.24 -11.60 6.29
C ILE A 66 -5.33 -10.57 5.61
N GLY A 67 -5.14 -10.67 4.28
CA GLY A 67 -4.45 -9.64 3.50
C GLY A 67 -5.11 -8.26 3.59
N TYR A 68 -6.43 -8.18 3.62
CA TYR A 68 -7.15 -6.93 3.85
C TYR A 68 -6.85 -6.35 5.24
N MET A 69 -6.87 -7.18 6.29
CA MET A 69 -6.50 -6.72 7.64
C MET A 69 -5.05 -6.22 7.72
N ALA A 70 -4.15 -6.85 6.97
CA ALA A 70 -2.76 -6.41 6.84
C ALA A 70 -2.69 -5.03 6.15
N LEU A 71 -3.48 -4.80 5.10
CA LEU A 71 -3.58 -3.49 4.44
C LEU A 71 -4.05 -2.40 5.41
N THR A 72 -5.15 -2.62 6.12
CA THR A 72 -5.65 -1.66 7.12
C THR A 72 -4.59 -1.33 8.17
N SER A 73 -3.83 -2.33 8.62
CA SER A 73 -2.74 -2.13 9.58
C SER A 73 -1.59 -1.30 8.99
N MET A 74 -1.18 -1.58 7.75
CA MET A 74 -0.12 -0.82 7.07
C MET A 74 -0.53 0.63 6.82
N LEU A 75 -1.76 0.86 6.34
CA LEU A 75 -2.31 2.21 6.13
C LEU A 75 -2.33 3.02 7.43
N LYS A 76 -2.76 2.40 8.53
CA LYS A 76 -2.71 3.03 9.86
C LYS A 76 -1.29 3.44 10.25
N TYR A 77 -0.30 2.56 10.05
CA TYR A 77 1.09 2.89 10.38
C TYR A 77 1.64 4.02 9.51
N CYS A 78 1.33 4.02 8.21
CA CYS A 78 1.75 5.10 7.34
C CYS A 78 1.11 6.44 7.72
N TYR A 79 -0.19 6.44 8.05
CA TYR A 79 -0.87 7.64 8.55
C TYR A 79 -0.22 8.16 9.83
N GLU A 80 0.05 7.28 10.81
CA GLU A 80 0.74 7.64 12.05
C GLU A 80 2.18 8.15 11.84
N LEU A 81 2.84 7.74 10.75
CA LEU A 81 4.17 8.21 10.34
C LEU A 81 4.14 9.54 9.54
N GLY A 82 2.96 10.03 9.17
CA GLY A 82 2.80 11.21 8.30
C GLY A 82 3.10 10.93 6.82
N VAL A 83 3.04 9.67 6.39
CA VAL A 83 3.19 9.27 4.99
C VAL A 83 1.83 9.29 4.31
N SER A 84 1.68 10.04 3.22
CA SER A 84 0.50 10.00 2.37
C SER A 84 0.49 8.68 1.60
N SER A 85 -0.10 7.64 2.18
CA SER A 85 -0.20 6.33 1.52
C SER A 85 -1.40 6.31 0.62
N THR A 86 -1.16 6.38 -0.70
CA THR A 86 -2.10 6.06 -1.79
C THR A 86 -3.56 6.18 -1.35
N ASP A 87 -4.09 7.41 -1.29
CA ASP A 87 -5.54 7.62 -1.15
C ASP A 87 -6.30 6.79 -2.20
N GLU A 88 -5.68 6.50 -3.35
CA GLU A 88 -6.18 5.60 -4.38
C GLU A 88 -6.33 4.13 -3.96
N ILE A 89 -5.41 3.54 -3.18
CA ILE A 89 -5.57 2.14 -2.70
C ILE A 89 -6.61 2.10 -1.58
N VAL A 90 -6.60 3.10 -0.68
CA VAL A 90 -7.62 3.22 0.37
C VAL A 90 -8.99 3.37 -0.28
N HIS A 91 -9.16 4.32 -1.21
CA HIS A 91 -10.40 4.61 -1.89
C HIS A 91 -10.82 3.49 -2.84
N ALA A 92 -9.90 2.83 -3.56
CA ALA A 92 -10.23 1.66 -4.38
C ALA A 92 -10.58 0.44 -3.54
N VAL A 93 -10.03 0.31 -2.33
CA VAL A 93 -10.37 -0.78 -1.41
C VAL A 93 -11.66 -0.50 -0.65
N GLU A 94 -11.91 0.74 -0.24
CA GLU A 94 -13.19 1.20 0.31
C GLU A 94 -14.30 1.00 -0.73
N LYS A 95 -14.08 1.48 -1.97
CA LYS A 95 -15.00 1.31 -3.08
C LYS A 95 -15.20 -0.16 -3.47
N SER A 96 -14.14 -0.97 -3.53
CA SER A 96 -14.26 -2.42 -3.80
C SER A 96 -14.89 -3.19 -2.63
N CYS A 97 -14.84 -2.66 -1.41
CA CYS A 97 -15.59 -3.16 -0.27
C CYS A 97 -17.07 -2.79 -0.42
N GLU A 98 -17.41 -1.53 -0.68
CA GLU A 98 -18.79 -1.06 -0.91
C GLU A 98 -19.47 -1.85 -2.04
N GLU A 99 -18.79 -2.01 -3.18
CA GLU A 99 -19.27 -2.82 -4.32
C GLU A 99 -19.52 -4.29 -3.95
N LYS A 100 -18.67 -4.90 -3.10
CA LYS A 100 -18.82 -6.31 -2.67
C LYS A 100 -19.86 -6.53 -1.59
N TRP A 101 -20.12 -5.54 -0.74
CA TRP A 101 -21.22 -5.57 0.24
C TRP A 101 -22.57 -5.42 -0.47
N ASP A 102 -22.63 -4.58 -1.52
CA ASP A 102 -23.81 -4.42 -2.36
C ASP A 102 -24.09 -5.65 -3.23
N GLU A 103 -23.06 -6.31 -3.78
CA GLU A 103 -23.19 -7.61 -4.50
C GLU A 103 -23.70 -8.75 -3.59
N MET A 104 -23.44 -8.71 -2.29
CA MET A 104 -23.98 -9.70 -1.34
C MET A 104 -25.43 -9.42 -0.93
N SER A 105 -25.88 -8.16 -1.02
CA SER A 105 -27.28 -7.75 -0.77
C SER A 105 -28.17 -7.90 -2.00
N SER A 106 -27.59 -7.84 -3.21
CA SER A 106 -28.29 -7.86 -4.51
C SER A 106 -28.35 -9.23 -5.19
N LYS A 107 -27.93 -10.32 -4.53
CA LYS A 107 -28.13 -11.70 -5.04
C LYS A 107 -29.58 -12.20 -5.05
N SER A 108 -30.55 -11.28 -4.95
CA SER A 108 -31.87 -11.45 -5.51
C SER A 108 -31.98 -10.55 -6.75
N SER A 109 -32.03 -11.18 -7.92
CA SER A 109 -32.38 -10.64 -9.25
C SER A 109 -31.25 -10.28 -10.25
N ASN A 110 -31.01 -11.27 -11.12
CA ASN A 110 -30.87 -11.23 -12.58
C ASN A 110 -29.69 -10.54 -13.28
N ALA A 111 -29.12 -11.34 -14.20
CA ALA A 111 -28.16 -10.99 -15.23
C ALA A 111 -28.78 -10.15 -16.36
N ALA A 112 -28.00 -9.21 -16.91
CA ALA A 112 -27.95 -8.87 -18.35
C ALA A 112 -26.94 -7.73 -18.59
N GLY A 113 -26.24 -7.78 -19.73
CA GLY A 113 -25.87 -6.55 -20.44
C GLY A 113 -24.39 -6.24 -20.63
N CYS A 114 -23.89 -6.59 -21.81
CA CYS A 114 -22.72 -6.02 -22.48
C CYS A 114 -23.01 -4.55 -22.86
N ASP A 115 -22.02 -3.65 -22.90
CA ASP A 115 -21.72 -2.97 -24.17
C ASP A 115 -20.35 -2.25 -24.17
N LEU A 116 -19.68 -2.42 -25.30
CA LEU A 116 -18.39 -1.88 -25.70
C LEU A 116 -18.68 -0.76 -26.70
N GLY A 117 -18.49 0.51 -26.34
CA GLY A 117 -18.70 1.58 -27.30
C GLY A 117 -18.42 2.99 -26.81
N LYS A 118 -17.23 3.52 -27.14
CA LYS A 118 -17.14 4.61 -28.11
C LYS A 118 -15.69 4.95 -28.46
N LEU A 119 -15.39 4.60 -29.70
CA LEU A 119 -14.33 5.11 -30.55
C LEU A 119 -14.56 6.61 -30.82
N LEU A 120 -13.52 7.44 -30.72
CA LEU A 120 -13.41 8.65 -31.54
C LEU A 120 -11.98 8.73 -32.07
N VAL A 121 -11.88 8.59 -33.39
CA VAL A 121 -10.74 9.00 -34.20
C VAL A 121 -10.98 10.46 -34.60
N ALA A 122 -9.95 11.30 -34.45
CA ALA A 122 -9.82 12.56 -35.19
C ALA A 122 -8.34 12.77 -35.53
N GLU A 123 -8.12 13.38 -36.70
CA GLU A 123 -6.94 13.26 -37.57
C GLU A 123 -5.73 14.13 -37.20
N ASN A 124 -4.57 13.62 -37.66
CA ASN A 124 -3.32 14.26 -38.09
C ASN A 124 -2.95 15.69 -37.61
N GLY A 125 -1.88 15.73 -36.84
CA GLY A 125 -0.87 16.78 -36.79
C GLY A 125 0.35 16.18 -36.09
N GLU A 126 1.57 16.44 -36.56
CA GLU A 126 2.81 15.91 -35.97
C GLU A 126 2.98 16.41 -34.53
N ASN A 127 2.30 15.74 -33.58
CA ASN A 127 2.43 16.01 -32.17
C ASN A 127 3.47 15.05 -31.63
N LEU A 128 4.69 15.54 -31.50
CA LEU A 128 5.73 14.88 -30.73
C LEU A 128 5.20 14.72 -29.29
N ILE A 129 4.65 13.53 -28.98
CA ILE A 129 4.12 13.23 -27.65
C ILE A 129 5.26 13.41 -26.64
N LYS A 130 5.18 14.45 -25.82
CA LYS A 130 6.17 14.66 -24.76
C LYS A 130 5.83 13.75 -23.58
N SER A 131 6.83 13.39 -22.78
CA SER A 131 6.61 12.60 -21.55
C SER A 131 5.57 13.24 -20.62
N THR A 132 5.46 14.57 -20.65
CA THR A 132 4.48 15.35 -19.90
C THR A 132 3.03 15.15 -20.36
N ASP A 133 2.81 14.80 -21.63
CA ASP A 133 1.48 14.59 -22.19
C ASP A 133 0.95 13.19 -21.83
N VAL A 134 1.87 12.21 -21.74
CA VAL A 134 1.57 10.88 -21.20
C VAL A 134 1.22 10.99 -19.70
N GLU A 135 2.04 11.71 -18.92
CA GLU A 135 1.82 11.89 -17.48
C GLU A 135 0.46 12.51 -17.17
N LYS A 136 -0.01 13.49 -17.95
CA LYS A 136 -1.32 14.16 -17.81
C LYS A 136 -2.53 13.27 -18.09
N ASN A 137 -2.34 12.13 -18.75
CA ASN A 137 -3.40 11.21 -19.14
C ASN A 137 -3.36 9.88 -18.36
N LEU A 138 -2.45 9.73 -17.39
CA LEU A 138 -2.45 8.58 -16.49
C LEU A 138 -3.59 8.68 -15.46
N HIS A 139 -4.20 7.56 -15.09
CA HIS A 139 -5.23 7.54 -14.04
C HIS A 139 -4.74 8.06 -12.67
N THR A 140 -3.42 8.14 -12.46
CA THR A 140 -2.76 8.63 -11.24
C THR A 140 -2.37 10.12 -11.29
N VAL A 141 -2.90 10.91 -12.23
CA VAL A 141 -2.55 12.33 -12.41
C VAL A 141 -2.75 13.16 -11.12
N VAL A 142 -3.66 12.71 -10.26
CA VAL A 142 -4.02 13.41 -9.00
C VAL A 142 -3.03 13.09 -7.88
N THR A 143 -2.14 12.10 -8.03
CA THR A 143 -1.20 11.68 -6.98
C THR A 143 0.26 11.90 -7.38
N SER A 144 1.09 12.27 -6.39
CA SER A 144 2.54 12.36 -6.58
C SER A 144 3.13 10.99 -6.87
N ASN A 145 4.15 10.90 -7.73
CA ASN A 145 4.85 9.64 -7.97
C ASN A 145 5.33 8.99 -6.66
N PRO A 146 5.22 7.66 -6.50
CA PRO A 146 5.65 6.99 -5.29
C PRO A 146 7.14 7.21 -5.06
N ASP A 147 7.51 7.54 -3.82
CA ASP A 147 8.91 7.60 -3.42
C ASP A 147 9.48 6.20 -3.21
N MET A 148 8.61 5.28 -2.80
CA MET A 148 8.97 3.92 -2.45
C MET A 148 7.91 2.93 -2.92
N LEU A 149 8.35 1.79 -3.44
CA LEU A 149 7.51 0.66 -3.83
C LEU A 149 7.91 -0.56 -3.00
N ILE A 150 6.95 -1.10 -2.24
CA ILE A 150 7.14 -2.30 -1.42
C ILE A 150 6.43 -3.47 -2.08
N ARG A 151 7.18 -4.52 -2.44
CA ARG A 151 6.62 -5.76 -2.96
C ARG A 151 6.86 -6.92 -2.00
N THR A 152 5.79 -7.50 -1.49
CA THR A 152 5.90 -8.67 -0.63
C THR A 152 6.15 -9.96 -1.42
N SER A 153 6.50 -11.02 -0.69
CA SER A 153 6.72 -12.38 -1.16
C SER A 153 8.07 -12.67 -1.84
N GLY A 154 9.06 -11.77 -1.69
CA GLY A 154 10.45 -12.00 -2.07
C GLY A 154 10.72 -11.98 -3.56
N GLU A 155 9.78 -11.47 -4.36
CA GLU A 155 9.95 -11.38 -5.80
C GLU A 155 10.48 -10.00 -6.18
N ALA A 156 11.62 -9.96 -6.86
CA ALA A 156 12.25 -8.72 -7.33
C ALA A 156 11.76 -8.34 -8.75
N ARG A 157 10.45 -8.24 -8.94
CA ARG A 157 9.85 -7.80 -10.22
C ARG A 157 8.75 -6.77 -9.98
N LEU A 158 8.40 -5.98 -10.99
CA LEU A 158 7.32 -4.98 -10.89
C LEU A 158 5.94 -5.55 -11.29
N SER A 159 5.89 -6.66 -12.05
CA SER A 159 4.64 -7.26 -12.54
C SER A 159 3.69 -6.26 -13.23
N ASN A 160 4.25 -5.33 -14.02
CA ASN A 160 3.49 -4.30 -14.75
C ASN A 160 2.72 -3.31 -13.84
N PHE A 161 3.12 -3.19 -12.57
CA PHE A 161 2.51 -2.27 -11.61
C PHE A 161 3.25 -0.92 -11.61
N LEU A 162 2.55 0.16 -11.98
CA LEU A 162 3.02 1.55 -11.96
C LEU A 162 4.41 1.74 -12.61
N LEU A 163 4.68 1.13 -13.78
CA LEU A 163 6.02 1.15 -14.39
C LEU A 163 6.57 2.56 -14.63
N TRP A 164 5.70 3.47 -15.10
CA TRP A 164 6.09 4.85 -15.38
C TRP A 164 6.35 5.63 -14.08
N GLN A 165 5.41 5.57 -13.14
CA GLN A 165 5.45 6.30 -11.88
C GLN A 165 6.56 5.77 -10.95
N THR A 166 6.91 4.49 -11.07
CA THR A 166 7.92 3.84 -10.21
C THR A 166 9.34 3.86 -10.77
N SER A 167 9.54 4.47 -11.94
CA SER A 167 10.84 4.57 -12.62
C SER A 167 11.95 5.18 -11.73
N SER A 168 11.56 6.08 -10.82
CA SER A 168 12.46 6.78 -9.89
C SER A 168 12.16 6.49 -8.41
N SER A 169 11.41 5.43 -8.13
CA SER A 169 11.08 5.00 -6.78
C SER A 169 12.13 4.05 -6.21
N TYR A 170 12.24 4.04 -4.89
CA TYR A 170 13.01 3.02 -4.20
C TYR A 170 12.25 1.69 -4.17
N LEU A 171 12.83 0.62 -4.73
CA LEU A 171 12.22 -0.71 -4.69
C LEU A 171 12.70 -1.49 -3.46
N TYR A 172 11.76 -1.98 -2.65
CA TYR A 172 12.03 -2.85 -1.52
C TYR A 172 11.19 -4.12 -1.61
N SER A 173 11.84 -5.28 -1.60
CA SER A 173 11.17 -6.58 -1.76
C SER A 173 11.47 -7.53 -0.59
N PRO A 174 10.72 -7.44 0.52
CA PRO A 174 10.86 -8.39 1.62
C PRO A 174 10.32 -9.77 1.24
N SER A 175 10.95 -10.83 1.75
CA SER A 175 10.54 -12.22 1.54
C SER A 175 9.23 -12.62 2.23
N VAL A 176 8.71 -11.76 3.12
CA VAL A 176 7.46 -11.97 3.87
C VAL A 176 6.24 -12.02 2.95
N LEU A 177 5.29 -12.92 3.22
CA LEU A 177 4.01 -12.94 2.51
C LEU A 177 3.15 -11.74 2.95
N TRP A 178 2.30 -11.20 2.06
CA TRP A 178 1.46 -10.05 2.40
C TRP A 178 0.66 -10.21 3.70
N PRO A 179 -0.06 -11.32 3.96
CA PRO A 179 -0.80 -11.48 5.22
C PRO A 179 0.08 -11.57 6.48
N GLU A 180 1.39 -11.74 6.33
CA GLU A 180 2.36 -11.83 7.43
C GLU A 180 3.14 -10.50 7.62
N ILE A 181 2.91 -9.49 6.79
CA ILE A 181 3.56 -8.19 6.93
C ILE A 181 3.16 -7.51 8.25
N ASN A 182 4.10 -6.81 8.86
CA ASN A 182 3.90 -6.12 10.12
C ASN A 182 4.71 -4.81 10.17
N LEU A 183 4.54 -4.07 11.26
CA LEU A 183 5.22 -2.79 11.51
C LEU A 183 6.73 -2.85 11.23
N TRP A 184 7.42 -3.88 11.72
CA TRP A 184 8.86 -3.98 11.59
C TRP A 184 9.33 -4.04 10.14
N HIS A 185 8.56 -4.67 9.27
CA HIS A 185 8.88 -4.70 7.83
C HIS A 185 8.76 -3.32 7.20
N LEU A 186 7.76 -2.53 7.61
CA LEU A 186 7.61 -1.13 7.18
C LEU A 186 8.76 -0.27 7.69
N LEU A 187 9.15 -0.43 8.96
CA LEU A 187 10.28 0.31 9.53
C LEU A 187 11.59 -0.02 8.81
N TRP A 188 11.86 -1.30 8.55
CA TRP A 188 13.02 -1.72 7.76
C TRP A 188 13.00 -1.15 6.35
N ALA A 189 11.82 -1.09 5.71
CA ALA A 189 11.63 -0.42 4.43
C ALA A 189 12.06 1.05 4.51
N ILE A 190 11.54 1.80 5.48
CA ILE A 190 11.83 3.23 5.64
C ILE A 190 13.31 3.47 5.95
N LEU A 191 13.92 2.66 6.82
CA LEU A 191 15.35 2.77 7.13
C LEU A 191 16.21 2.52 5.89
N ASN A 192 15.84 1.55 5.06
CA ASN A 192 16.52 1.29 3.80
C ASN A 192 16.32 2.44 2.79
N PHE A 193 15.13 3.04 2.75
CA PHE A 193 14.88 4.25 1.97
C PHE A 193 15.78 5.40 2.44
N GLN A 194 15.81 5.68 3.75
CA GLN A 194 16.64 6.71 4.37
C GLN A 194 18.12 6.54 4.03
N ARG A 195 18.63 5.30 4.11
CA ARG A 195 20.03 4.99 3.75
C ARG A 195 20.36 5.32 2.30
N ASN A 196 19.42 5.10 1.38
CA ASN A 196 19.61 5.31 -0.05
C ASN A 196 19.09 6.68 -0.54
N HIS A 197 18.52 7.50 0.34
CA HIS A 197 17.82 8.73 -0.01
C HIS A 197 18.70 9.71 -0.80
N LEU A 198 19.94 9.94 -0.36
CA LEU A 198 20.88 10.83 -1.05
C LEU A 198 21.19 10.38 -2.48
N TYR A 199 21.31 9.07 -2.70
CA TYR A 199 21.53 8.51 -4.04
C TYR A 199 20.30 8.71 -4.93
N LEU A 200 19.10 8.46 -4.39
CA LEU A 200 17.84 8.66 -5.11
C LEU A 200 17.63 10.11 -5.53
N VAL A 201 17.91 11.07 -4.64
CA VAL A 201 17.81 12.51 -4.95
C VAL A 201 18.77 12.90 -6.08
N LYS A 202 20.03 12.43 -6.04
CA LYS A 202 21.00 12.69 -7.12
C LYS A 202 20.53 12.14 -8.46
N LYS A 203 20.05 10.89 -8.47
CA LYS A 203 19.55 10.23 -9.69
C LYS A 203 18.31 10.94 -10.25
N ARG A 204 17.37 11.36 -9.40
CA ARG A 204 16.18 12.13 -9.83
C ARG A 204 16.55 13.45 -10.49
N LYS A 205 17.51 14.19 -9.94
CA LYS A 205 18.02 15.43 -10.56
C LYS A 205 18.57 15.17 -11.96
N GLN A 206 19.39 14.12 -12.12
CA GLN A 206 19.92 13.73 -13.43
C GLN A 206 18.82 13.39 -14.44
N LEU A 207 17.78 12.68 -14.02
CA LEU A 207 16.64 12.32 -14.88
C LEU A 207 15.77 13.54 -15.25
N LEU A 208 15.68 14.54 -14.38
CA LEU A 208 14.99 15.80 -14.69
C LEU A 208 15.74 16.59 -15.77
N PHE A 209 17.07 16.70 -15.67
CA PHE A 209 17.88 17.33 -16.72
C PHE A 209 17.68 16.67 -18.09
N LEU A 210 17.58 15.33 -18.14
CA LEU A 210 17.35 14.59 -19.38
C LEU A 210 15.93 14.72 -19.96
N LYS A 211 14.96 15.27 -19.20
CA LYS A 211 13.58 15.50 -19.67
C LYS A 211 13.37 16.91 -20.24
N GLU A 212 14.30 17.84 -19.98
CA GLU A 212 14.21 19.24 -20.43
C GLU A 212 14.89 19.48 -21.79
N ASP A 213 15.71 18.54 -22.26
CA ASP A 213 16.33 18.50 -23.60
C ASP A 213 15.48 17.69 -24.60
#